data_AF-A0A0F9KIN9-F1
#
_entry.id   AF-A0A0F9KIN9-F1
#
_cell.length_a   1.000
_cell.length_b   1.000
_cell.length_c   1.000
_cell.angle_alpha   90.00
_cell.angle_beta   90.00
_cell.angle_gamma   90.00
#
_symmetry.space_group_name_H-M   'P 1'
#
loop_
_entity.id
_entity.type
_entity.pdbx_description
1 polymer ?
#
loop_
_entity_poly.entity_id
_entity_poly.type
_entity_poly.pdbx_seq_one_letter_code
_entity_poly.pdbx_strand_id
1 'polypeptide(L)'
;MKNESIQIVKSIFENPLGFLKLGTPQVNENMVIIPIIVQEDKFVEFISIKEAEELNLVEIIETETVSELEVINKSNKQVLIPFGMTVQGGKQDRTIWEPILLPSGGKKSVLKRNPGNPSHKYKIPAKCVEQSRWDYTGKRGFKSTNQRIHPNVAFEAISASGQGNV
;
A
#
# COMPACT_ATOMS: atom_id res chain seq x y z
N MET A 1 14.82 -12.45 0.79
CA MET A 1 14.83 -11.46 1.90
C MET A 1 13.38 -11.11 2.21
N LYS A 2 12.85 -11.45 3.38
CA LYS A 2 11.47 -11.07 3.74
C LYS A 2 11.41 -9.53 3.85
N ASN A 3 10.52 -8.89 3.11
CA ASN A 3 10.35 -7.43 3.10
C ASN A 3 10.07 -6.93 4.53
N GLU A 4 10.87 -6.00 5.04
CA GLU A 4 10.68 -5.39 6.37
C GLU A 4 9.31 -4.70 6.48
N SER A 5 8.74 -4.22 5.37
CA SER A 5 7.37 -3.66 5.31
C SER A 5 6.30 -4.65 5.78
N ILE A 6 6.49 -5.95 5.50
CA ILE A 6 5.57 -7.02 5.94
C ILE A 6 5.65 -7.21 7.46
N GLN A 7 6.79 -6.88 8.09
CA GLN A 7 6.99 -7.07 9.52
C GLN A 7 6.22 -6.06 10.37
N ILE A 8 6.14 -4.78 9.98
CA ILE A 8 5.36 -3.77 10.74
C ILE A 8 3.88 -4.15 10.79
N VAL A 9 3.32 -4.49 9.63
CA VAL A 9 1.91 -4.90 9.52
C VAL A 9 1.68 -6.14 10.39
N LYS A 10 2.57 -7.13 10.32
CA LYS A 10 2.52 -8.30 11.19
C LYS A 10 2.59 -7.95 12.67
N SER A 11 3.52 -7.10 13.09
CA SER A 11 3.64 -6.70 14.51
C SER A 11 2.38 -5.99 15.03
N ILE A 12 1.70 -5.19 14.20
CA ILE A 12 0.41 -4.57 14.55
C ILE A 12 -0.66 -5.65 14.73
N PHE A 13 -0.72 -6.66 13.86
CA PHE A 13 -1.71 -7.73 13.96
C PHE A 13 -1.39 -8.79 15.02
N GLU A 14 -0.11 -9.00 15.35
CA GLU A 14 0.35 -9.91 16.40
C GLU A 14 0.05 -9.36 17.80
N ASN A 15 0.16 -8.05 17.99
CA ASN A 15 -0.21 -7.39 19.25
C ASN A 15 -0.87 -6.03 19.02
N PRO A 16 -2.15 -6.00 18.59
CA PRO A 16 -2.86 -4.75 18.29
C PRO A 16 -3.01 -3.86 19.53
N LEU A 17 -3.10 -4.44 20.72
CA LEU A 17 -3.17 -3.70 21.99
C LEU A 17 -1.84 -3.02 22.38
N GLY A 18 -0.73 -3.39 21.74
CA GLY A 18 0.54 -2.67 21.87
C GLY A 18 0.56 -1.31 21.14
N PHE A 19 -0.38 -1.09 20.21
CA PHE A 19 -0.48 0.13 19.39
C PHE A 19 -1.80 0.88 19.60
N LEU A 20 -2.84 0.14 19.97
CA LEU A 20 -4.21 0.63 20.12
C LEU A 20 -4.64 0.48 21.57
N LYS A 21 -5.39 1.44 22.09
CA LYS A 21 -6.11 1.34 23.36
C LYS A 21 -7.61 1.48 23.11
N LEU A 22 -8.40 0.75 23.88
CA LEU A 22 -9.84 0.97 23.91
C LEU A 22 -10.12 2.18 24.80
N GLY A 23 -10.90 3.12 24.29
CA GLY A 23 -11.43 4.23 25.06
C GLY A 23 -12.56 3.78 25.97
N THR A 24 -13.01 4.69 26.82
CA THR A 24 -14.16 4.45 27.69
C THR A 24 -15.41 4.20 26.85
N PRO A 25 -16.16 3.10 27.06
CA PRO A 25 -17.42 2.84 26.38
C PRO A 25 -18.40 4.01 26.57
N GLN A 26 -18.96 4.50 25.47
CA GLN A 26 -20.00 5.53 25.45
C GLN A 26 -21.33 4.84 25.19
N VAL A 27 -22.27 4.92 26.15
CA VAL A 27 -23.57 4.25 26.07
C VAL A 27 -24.65 5.29 25.78
N ASN A 28 -25.50 5.02 24.78
CA ASN A 28 -26.71 5.76 24.50
C ASN A 28 -27.83 4.78 24.14
N GLU A 29 -28.86 4.69 24.98
CA GLU A 29 -29.97 3.74 24.84
C GLU A 29 -29.50 2.30 24.58
N ASN A 30 -29.74 1.80 23.37
CA ASN A 30 -29.39 0.45 22.93
C ASN A 30 -28.06 0.38 22.16
N MET A 31 -27.27 1.46 22.15
CA MET A 31 -26.01 1.56 21.43
C MET A 31 -24.83 1.80 22.38
N VAL A 32 -23.75 1.05 22.18
CA VAL A 32 -22.46 1.25 22.85
C VAL A 32 -21.39 1.51 21.81
N ILE A 33 -20.71 2.65 21.93
CA ILE A 33 -19.54 2.99 21.11
C ILE A 33 -18.30 2.80 21.99
N ILE A 34 -17.38 1.94 21.56
CA ILE A 34 -16.07 1.77 22.20
C ILE A 34 -15.02 2.39 21.26
N PRO A 35 -14.47 3.57 21.58
CA PRO A 35 -13.47 4.20 20.74
C PRO A 35 -12.21 3.34 20.64
N ILE A 36 -11.62 3.25 19.45
CA ILE A 36 -10.28 2.67 19.25
C ILE A 36 -9.32 3.85 19.09
N ILE A 37 -8.39 3.99 20.02
CA ILE A 37 -7.47 5.13 20.10
C ILE A 37 -6.05 4.66 19.83
N VAL A 38 -5.30 5.35 18.97
CA VAL A 38 -3.88 5.08 18.72
C VAL A 38 -3.04 5.64 19.87
N GLN A 39 -2.06 4.89 20.35
CA GLN A 39 -1.12 5.35 21.37
C GLN A 39 -0.08 6.31 20.72
N GLU A 40 0.04 7.53 21.26
CA GLU A 40 0.66 8.69 20.58
C GLU A 40 2.16 8.52 20.24
N ASP A 41 2.87 7.61 20.90
CA ASP A 41 4.30 7.36 20.67
C ASP A 41 4.57 6.35 19.55
N LYS A 42 3.52 5.85 18.88
CA LYS A 42 3.61 4.78 17.86
C LYS A 42 3.22 5.23 16.45
N PHE A 43 3.10 6.53 16.18
CA PHE A 43 2.75 7.01 14.84
C PHE A 43 3.86 6.71 13.82
N VAL A 44 3.48 6.03 12.75
CA VAL A 44 4.31 5.94 11.55
C VAL A 44 3.92 7.12 10.65
N GLU A 45 4.82 8.08 10.48
CA GLU A 45 4.57 9.19 9.55
C GLU A 45 4.63 8.71 8.10
N PHE A 46 3.52 8.85 7.38
CA PHE A 46 3.42 8.56 5.96
C PHE A 46 2.51 9.57 5.25
N ILE A 47 2.61 9.60 3.92
CA ILE A 47 1.64 10.22 3.01
C ILE A 47 1.00 9.12 2.17
N SER A 48 -0.24 9.32 1.73
CA SER A 48 -0.86 8.38 0.80
C SER A 48 -0.24 8.49 -0.59
N ILE A 49 -0.28 7.40 -1.38
CA ILE A 49 0.21 7.43 -2.77
C ILE A 49 -0.52 8.48 -3.61
N LYS A 50 -1.81 8.72 -3.36
CA LYS A 50 -2.59 9.71 -4.09
C LYS A 50 -2.12 11.14 -3.83
N GLU A 51 -1.94 11.50 -2.56
CA GLU A 51 -1.34 12.79 -2.18
C GLU A 51 0.08 12.93 -2.74
N ALA A 52 0.88 11.85 -2.70
CA ALA A 52 2.22 11.85 -3.27
C ALA A 52 2.20 12.06 -4.80
N GLU A 53 1.24 11.49 -5.52
CA GLU A 53 1.07 11.69 -6.96
C GLU A 53 0.63 13.11 -7.31
N GLU A 54 -0.31 13.68 -6.55
CA GLU A 54 -0.77 15.07 -6.70
C GLU A 54 0.37 16.07 -6.52
N LEU A 55 1.30 15.77 -5.61
CA LEU A 55 2.50 16.57 -5.35
C LEU A 55 3.70 16.23 -6.25
N ASN A 56 3.55 15.29 -7.19
CA ASN A 56 4.64 14.76 -8.05
C ASN A 56 5.84 14.17 -7.27
N LEU A 57 5.57 13.64 -6.07
CA LEU A 57 6.57 13.04 -5.17
C LEU A 57 6.69 11.53 -5.30
N VAL A 58 5.92 10.89 -6.19
CA VAL A 58 6.01 9.46 -6.46
C VAL A 58 5.85 9.20 -7.96
N GLU A 59 6.49 8.14 -8.45
CA GLU A 59 6.37 7.69 -9.82
C GLU A 59 6.20 6.17 -9.86
N ILE A 60 5.19 5.69 -10.59
CA ILE A 60 4.91 4.27 -10.79
C ILE A 60 5.21 3.91 -12.24
N ILE A 61 6.10 2.94 -12.42
CA ILE A 61 6.73 2.58 -13.67
C ILE A 61 6.36 1.12 -13.99
N GLU A 62 5.96 0.90 -15.25
CA GLU A 62 5.72 -0.44 -15.78
C GLU A 62 7.04 -1.20 -15.94
N THR A 63 7.05 -2.47 -15.55
CA THR A 63 8.18 -3.37 -15.81
C THR A 63 7.84 -4.32 -16.96
N GLU A 64 8.81 -5.09 -17.43
CA GLU A 64 8.56 -6.17 -18.39
C GLU A 64 7.83 -7.36 -17.75
N THR A 65 7.81 -7.43 -16.42
CA THR A 65 7.15 -8.51 -15.67
C THR A 65 5.75 -8.06 -15.25
N VAL A 66 4.73 -8.72 -15.81
CA VAL A 66 3.31 -8.41 -15.57
C VAL A 66 2.93 -8.36 -14.07
N SER A 67 3.53 -9.24 -13.27
CA SER A 67 3.28 -9.35 -11.83
C SER A 67 4.04 -8.33 -10.97
N GLU A 68 4.74 -7.37 -11.58
CA GLU A 68 5.61 -6.44 -10.89
C GLU A 68 5.52 -5.00 -11.45
N LEU A 69 5.53 -4.03 -10.54
CA LEU A 69 5.72 -2.62 -10.85
C LEU A 69 6.96 -2.07 -10.16
N GLU A 70 7.57 -1.04 -10.75
CA GLU A 70 8.61 -0.25 -10.10
C GLU A 70 8.01 1.04 -9.55
N VAL A 71 8.36 1.41 -8.33
CA VAL A 71 7.93 2.67 -7.72
C VAL A 71 9.13 3.46 -7.22
N ILE A 72 9.16 4.77 -7.50
CA ILE A 72 10.14 5.71 -6.99
C ILE A 72 9.44 6.65 -6.03
N ASN A 73 9.81 6.61 -4.74
CA ASN A 73 9.39 7.61 -3.76
C ASN A 73 10.42 8.76 -3.75
N LYS A 74 10.03 9.94 -4.21
CA LYS A 74 10.85 11.17 -4.24
C LYS A 74 10.62 12.04 -3.00
N SER A 75 9.67 11.69 -2.14
CA SER A 75 9.38 12.44 -0.91
C SER A 75 10.39 12.17 0.20
N ASN A 76 10.41 13.06 1.19
CA ASN A 76 11.10 12.85 2.46
C ASN A 76 10.25 12.07 3.48
N LYS A 77 9.08 11.55 3.08
CA LYS A 77 8.14 10.81 3.94
C LYS A 77 7.97 9.38 3.43
N GLN A 78 7.45 8.50 4.27
CA GLN A 78 7.03 7.19 3.79
C GLN A 78 5.79 7.34 2.91
N VAL A 79 5.63 6.49 1.90
CA VAL A 79 4.45 6.50 1.02
C VAL A 79 3.66 5.22 1.22
N LEU A 80 2.40 5.36 1.64
CA LEU A 80 1.47 4.24 1.79
C LEU A 80 0.76 3.95 0.47
N ILE A 81 0.91 2.72 -0.01
CA ILE A 81 0.19 2.15 -1.15
C ILE A 81 -0.79 1.09 -0.61
N PRO A 82 -2.10 1.36 -0.62
CA PRO A 82 -3.09 0.41 -0.14
C PRO A 82 -3.16 -0.85 -1.00
N PHE A 83 -3.38 -1.99 -0.34
CA PHE A 83 -3.74 -3.24 -0.99
C PHE A 83 -5.00 -3.10 -1.87
N GLY A 84 -5.04 -3.81 -2.99
CA GLY A 84 -6.21 -3.93 -3.85
C GLY A 84 -6.49 -2.69 -4.71
N MET A 85 -5.67 -1.64 -4.61
CA MET A 85 -5.75 -0.45 -5.44
C MET A 85 -5.40 -0.75 -6.89
N THR A 86 -6.17 -0.20 -7.84
CA THR A 86 -5.83 -0.26 -9.27
C THR A 86 -5.00 0.96 -9.68
N VAL A 87 -3.97 0.73 -10.48
CA VAL A 87 -3.16 1.77 -11.12
C VAL A 87 -3.28 1.69 -12.63
N GLN A 88 -3.45 2.83 -13.30
CA GLN A 88 -3.74 2.88 -14.74
C GLN A 88 -2.78 3.73 -15.55
N GLY A 89 -2.63 3.42 -16.84
CA GLY A 89 -1.83 4.20 -17.79
C GLY A 89 -0.62 3.48 -18.40
N GLY A 90 -0.35 2.23 -17.97
CA GLY A 90 0.56 1.32 -18.66
C GLY A 90 -0.10 0.60 -19.85
N LYS A 91 0.60 -0.37 -20.43
CA LYS A 91 0.04 -1.26 -21.46
C LYS A 91 -1.16 -2.06 -20.92
N GLN A 92 -1.14 -2.37 -19.63
CA GLN A 92 -2.21 -3.03 -18.89
C GLN A 92 -2.29 -2.41 -17.49
N ASP A 93 -3.48 -2.17 -16.95
CA ASP A 93 -3.64 -1.79 -15.54
C ASP A 93 -3.27 -2.96 -14.66
N ARG A 94 -2.91 -2.57 -13.45
CA ARG A 94 -2.45 -3.47 -12.42
C ARG A 94 -3.23 -3.19 -11.16
N THR A 95 -3.49 -4.25 -10.41
CA THR A 95 -3.91 -4.14 -9.02
C THR A 95 -2.74 -4.45 -8.10
N ILE A 96 -2.48 -3.57 -7.13
CA ILE A 96 -1.49 -3.78 -6.09
C ILE A 96 -1.91 -4.96 -5.20
N TRP A 97 -1.02 -5.94 -5.06
CA TRP A 97 -1.38 -7.23 -4.45
C TRP A 97 -1.05 -7.35 -2.96
N GLU A 98 -0.34 -6.40 -2.39
CA GLU A 98 -0.04 -6.36 -0.95
C GLU A 98 -0.12 -4.91 -0.45
N PRO A 99 -0.37 -4.67 0.85
CA PRO A 99 -0.23 -3.33 1.41
C PRO A 99 1.25 -2.97 1.52
N ILE A 100 1.64 -1.80 1.02
CA ILE A 100 3.06 -1.41 0.94
C ILE A 100 3.25 -0.07 1.62
N LEU A 101 4.26 -0.03 2.49
CA LEU A 101 4.78 1.22 3.01
C LEU A 101 6.19 1.41 2.46
N LEU A 102 6.30 2.30 1.48
CA LEU A 102 7.59 2.63 0.87
C LEU A 102 8.36 3.55 1.81
N PRO A 103 9.65 3.27 2.09
CA PRO A 103 10.48 4.16 2.89
C PRO A 103 10.69 5.48 2.16
N SER A 104 11.10 6.53 2.90
CA SER A 104 11.37 7.84 2.31
C SER A 104 12.46 7.77 1.24
N GLY A 105 12.29 8.53 0.15
CA GLY A 105 13.35 8.77 -0.84
C GLY A 105 14.52 9.59 -0.29
N GLY A 106 14.26 10.40 0.74
CA GLY A 106 15.25 11.22 1.44
C GLY A 106 16.04 10.51 2.56
N LYS A 107 16.92 11.27 3.23
CA LYS A 107 17.94 10.79 4.17
C LYS A 107 17.46 10.12 5.48
N LYS A 108 16.16 9.89 5.68
CA LYS A 108 15.65 9.33 6.94
C LYS A 108 14.48 8.38 6.69
N SER A 109 14.81 7.13 6.38
CA SER A 109 13.88 6.04 6.65
C SER A 109 13.91 5.76 8.15
N VAL A 110 12.75 5.76 8.82
CA VAL A 110 12.61 5.28 10.20
C VAL A 110 13.13 3.84 10.36
N LEU A 111 13.27 3.12 9.24
CA LEU A 111 13.59 1.70 9.18
C LEU A 111 15.01 1.39 8.68
N LYS A 112 15.84 2.38 8.33
CA LYS A 112 17.26 2.14 7.97
C LYS A 112 18.22 3.17 8.53
N ARG A 113 19.29 2.68 9.20
CA ARG A 113 20.51 3.42 9.57
C ARG A 113 21.31 3.98 8.38
N ASN A 114 20.84 3.78 7.14
CA ASN A 114 21.41 4.39 5.95
C ASN A 114 20.35 5.19 5.18
N PRO A 115 20.61 6.48 4.91
CA PRO A 115 19.76 7.29 4.05
C PRO A 115 19.64 6.66 2.67
N GLY A 116 18.41 6.50 2.15
CA GLY A 116 18.19 6.07 0.78
C GLY A 116 18.73 7.10 -0.22
N ASN A 117 19.23 6.63 -1.36
CA ASN A 117 19.48 7.47 -2.52
C ASN A 117 18.10 7.92 -3.07
N PRO A 118 17.87 9.22 -3.37
CA PRO A 118 16.61 9.72 -3.92
C PRO A 118 16.16 9.07 -5.24
N SER A 119 17.03 8.27 -5.87
CA SER A 119 16.73 7.51 -7.09
C SER A 119 16.46 6.02 -6.88
N HIS A 120 16.21 5.56 -5.65
CA HIS A 120 15.97 4.14 -5.39
C HIS A 120 14.61 3.69 -5.92
N LYS A 121 14.62 2.65 -6.77
CA LYS A 121 13.43 2.00 -7.32
C LYS A 121 13.04 0.81 -6.47
N TYR A 122 11.77 0.75 -6.06
CA TYR A 122 11.20 -0.35 -5.30
C TYR A 122 10.34 -1.22 -6.20
N LYS A 123 10.61 -2.52 -6.25
CA LYS A 123 9.76 -3.49 -6.94
C LYS A 123 8.59 -3.88 -6.04
N ILE A 124 7.38 -3.79 -6.57
CA ILE A 124 6.15 -4.09 -5.82
C ILE A 124 5.29 -5.13 -6.54
N PRO A 125 4.65 -6.05 -5.80
CA PRO A 125 3.83 -7.09 -6.40
C PRO A 125 2.51 -6.52 -6.92
N ALA A 126 2.13 -6.94 -8.13
CA ALA A 126 0.87 -6.56 -8.74
C ALA A 126 0.22 -7.73 -9.48
N LYS A 127 -1.08 -7.62 -9.77
CA LYS A 127 -1.81 -8.55 -10.62
C LYS A 127 -2.40 -7.83 -11.82
N CYS A 128 -2.45 -8.53 -12.95
CA CYS A 128 -3.09 -8.04 -14.17
C CYS A 128 -4.60 -7.88 -13.94
N VAL A 129 -5.18 -6.82 -14.50
CA VAL A 129 -6.62 -6.69 -14.69
C VAL A 129 -6.92 -7.18 -16.12
N GLU A 130 -7.85 -8.12 -16.33
CA GLU A 130 -8.03 -8.78 -17.63
C GLU A 130 -8.53 -7.88 -18.78
N GLN A 131 -8.31 -8.35 -20.01
CA GLN A 131 -8.16 -7.60 -21.28
C GLN A 131 -9.39 -6.87 -21.87
N SER A 132 -10.51 -6.71 -21.16
CA SER A 132 -11.74 -6.11 -21.73
C SER A 132 -12.11 -4.71 -21.21
N ARG A 133 -11.18 -4.02 -20.53
CA ARG A 133 -11.42 -2.68 -19.93
C ARG A 133 -10.33 -1.64 -20.22
N TRP A 134 -9.50 -1.88 -21.25
CA TRP A 134 -8.28 -1.12 -21.53
C TRP A 134 -8.48 -0.08 -22.65
N ASP A 135 -8.49 1.22 -22.32
CA ASP A 135 -8.25 2.29 -23.29
C ASP A 135 -6.82 2.83 -23.08
N TYR A 136 -5.87 2.40 -23.91
CA TYR A 136 -4.51 2.92 -23.85
C TYR A 136 -4.47 4.36 -24.35
N THR A 137 -4.45 5.32 -23.42
CA THR A 137 -4.46 6.76 -23.73
C THR A 137 -3.08 7.34 -24.07
N GLY A 138 -2.04 6.52 -24.16
CA GLY A 138 -0.68 6.97 -24.51
C GLY A 138 0.00 7.89 -23.49
N LYS A 139 -0.59 8.07 -22.29
CA LYS A 139 0.00 8.88 -21.22
C LYS A 139 1.18 8.15 -20.59
N ARG A 140 2.21 8.90 -20.18
CA ARG A 140 3.40 8.33 -19.52
C ARG A 140 3.09 8.03 -18.04
N GLY A 141 3.32 6.78 -17.66
CA GLY A 141 3.35 6.33 -16.26
C GLY A 141 1.99 5.91 -15.72
N PHE A 142 2.04 5.02 -14.72
CA PHE A 142 0.85 4.60 -13.98
C PHE A 142 0.37 5.71 -13.04
N LYS A 143 -0.95 5.77 -12.83
CA LYS A 143 -1.62 6.64 -11.87
C LYS A 143 -2.55 5.85 -10.97
N SER A 144 -2.55 6.16 -9.68
CA SER A 144 -3.48 5.56 -8.73
C SER A 144 -4.93 5.95 -9.05
N THR A 145 -5.85 5.01 -8.79
CA THR A 145 -7.28 5.24 -8.90
C THR A 145 -7.98 5.05 -7.57
N ASN A 146 -9.23 5.51 -7.50
CA ASN A 146 -10.11 5.19 -6.39
C ASN A 146 -10.72 3.77 -6.49
N GLN A 147 -10.45 3.03 -7.57
CA GLN A 147 -10.98 1.68 -7.76
C GLN A 147 -10.16 0.68 -6.94
N ARG A 148 -10.86 -0.16 -6.18
CA ARG A 148 -10.26 -1.21 -5.36
C ARG A 148 -10.94 -2.55 -5.61
N ILE A 149 -10.19 -3.64 -5.42
CA ILE A 149 -10.76 -4.99 -5.36
C ILE A 149 -11.77 -5.06 -4.22
N HIS A 150 -12.89 -5.72 -4.48
CA HIS A 150 -13.90 -5.99 -3.47
C HIS A 150 -13.32 -6.89 -2.35
N PRO A 151 -13.52 -6.58 -1.06
CA PRO A 151 -12.88 -7.31 0.04
C PRO A 151 -13.06 -8.83 0.02
N ASN A 152 -14.23 -9.34 -0.38
CA ASN A 152 -14.46 -10.79 -0.44
C ASN A 152 -13.63 -11.44 -1.56
N VAL A 153 -13.51 -10.77 -2.72
CA VAL A 153 -12.70 -11.27 -3.84
C VAL A 153 -11.22 -11.28 -3.46
N ALA A 154 -10.79 -10.24 -2.74
CA ALA A 154 -9.44 -10.19 -2.18
C ALA A 154 -9.19 -11.32 -1.18
N PHE A 155 -10.12 -11.55 -0.25
CA PHE A 155 -10.02 -12.62 0.74
C PHE A 155 -9.93 -13.99 0.07
N GLU A 156 -10.82 -14.29 -0.87
CA GLU A 156 -10.81 -15.56 -1.61
C GLU A 156 -9.49 -15.78 -2.36
N ALA A 157 -9.00 -14.75 -3.06
CA ALA A 157 -7.78 -14.85 -3.85
C ALA A 157 -6.48 -14.85 -3.02
N ILE A 158 -6.52 -14.40 -1.75
CA ILE A 158 -5.40 -14.49 -0.79
C ILE A 158 -5.46 -15.79 0.01
N SER A 159 -6.65 -16.27 0.34
CA SER A 159 -6.86 -17.54 1.04
C SER A 159 -6.39 -18.72 0.18
N ALA A 160 -5.93 -19.80 0.82
CA ALA A 160 -5.30 -20.95 0.15
C ALA A 160 -6.17 -21.60 -0.96
N SER A 161 -7.49 -21.35 -0.99
CA SER A 161 -8.40 -21.74 -2.08
C SER A 161 -8.21 -20.97 -3.39
N GLY A 162 -7.53 -19.81 -3.38
CA GLY A 162 -7.21 -19.02 -4.57
C GLY A 162 -5.81 -19.27 -5.14
N GLN A 163 -4.94 -19.99 -4.41
CA GLN A 163 -3.67 -20.50 -4.92
C GLN A 163 -3.88 -21.89 -5.50
N GLY A 164 -4.69 -21.97 -6.56
CA GLY A 164 -4.77 -23.18 -7.36
C GLY A 164 -3.37 -23.48 -7.92
N ASN A 165 -2.86 -24.69 -7.62
CA ASN A 165 -1.76 -25.30 -8.33
C ASN A 165 -2.00 -25.19 -9.84
N VAL A 166 -1.22 -24.37 -10.52
CA VAL A 166 -0.93 -24.48 -11.96
C VAL A 166 0.56 -24.19 -12.14
#